data_AF-A0A2P6P9C4-F1
#
_entry.id   AF-A0A2P6P9C4-F1
#
_cell.length_a   1.000
_cell.length_b   1.000
_cell.length_c   1.000
_cell.angle_alpha   90.00
_cell.angle_beta   90.00
_cell.angle_gamma   90.00
#
_symmetry.space_group_name_H-M   'P 1'
#
loop_
_entity.id
_entity.type
_entity.pdbx_description
1 polymer ?
#
loop_
_entity_poly.entity_id
_entity_poly.type
_entity_poly.pdbx_seq_one_letter_code
_entity_poly.pdbx_strand_id
1 'polypeptide(L)'
;MFFSIMSGGSMHSGLVRLVCLAIASAIGCFKCWKLQQHHVLDSEKHALLQFKQGLVDKSNALASWKSEKDCCKWRGIACDNQTGHVTSLDFSFSYNAYFNSTEVL
;
A
#
# COMPACT_ATOMS: atom_id res chain seq x y z
N MET A 1 17.17 30.18 33.75
CA MET A 1 16.45 29.86 35.01
C MET A 1 15.22 29.04 34.60
N PHE A 2 14.96 27.93 35.30
CA PHE A 2 13.90 26.94 35.06
C PHE A 2 14.10 26.07 33.79
N PHE A 3 14.97 25.05 33.84
CA PHE A 3 14.75 23.71 34.41
C PHE A 3 13.50 22.99 33.87
N SER A 4 13.78 21.94 33.08
CA SER A 4 13.29 20.56 33.24
C SER A 4 11.78 20.25 33.16
N ILE A 5 11.52 19.16 32.42
CA ILE A 5 10.33 18.30 32.37
C ILE A 5 9.20 18.79 31.45
N MET A 6 9.22 18.27 30.21
CA MET A 6 8.09 17.46 29.73
C MET A 6 8.63 16.24 28.96
N SER A 7 8.48 15.09 29.61
CA SER A 7 8.51 13.75 29.05
C SER A 7 7.77 13.66 27.71
N GLY A 8 8.32 12.88 26.78
CA GLY A 8 7.54 12.12 25.81
C GLY A 8 6.69 12.93 24.83
N GLY A 9 7.31 13.38 23.75
CA GLY A 9 6.58 13.84 22.58
C GLY A 9 7.54 14.13 21.45
N SER A 10 7.64 13.21 20.50
CA SER A 10 8.34 13.43 19.24
C SER A 10 7.80 14.70 18.58
N MET A 11 8.50 15.83 18.70
CA MET A 11 8.15 17.12 18.07
C MET A 11 8.37 17.10 16.54
N HIS A 12 8.46 15.91 15.97
CA HIS A 12 8.89 15.61 14.61
C HIS A 12 7.73 15.70 13.60
N SER A 13 6.76 16.60 13.80
CA SER A 13 5.59 16.68 12.91
C SER A 13 5.08 18.10 12.63
N GLY A 14 5.08 19.00 13.61
CA GLY A 14 4.59 20.38 13.40
C GLY A 14 5.64 21.29 12.76
N LEU A 15 6.84 21.30 13.34
CA LEU A 15 7.94 22.19 12.90
C LEU A 15 8.47 21.78 11.53
N VAL A 16 8.61 20.48 11.27
CA VAL A 16 8.99 19.96 9.95
C VAL A 16 7.97 20.36 8.89
N ARG A 17 6.66 20.31 9.21
CA ARG A 17 5.61 20.77 8.29
C ARG A 17 5.69 22.27 8.02
N LEU A 18 5.89 23.09 9.04
CA LEU A 18 6.01 24.55 8.88
C LEU A 18 7.26 24.92 8.09
N VAL A 19 8.38 24.26 8.36
CA VAL A 19 9.64 24.40 7.62
C VAL A 19 9.45 23.95 6.17
N CYS A 20 8.82 22.80 5.90
CA CYS A 20 8.53 22.34 4.54
C CYS A 20 7.58 23.26 3.76
N LEU A 21 6.58 23.85 4.41
CA LEU A 21 5.67 24.82 3.78
C LEU A 21 6.40 26.12 3.40
N ALA A 22 7.35 26.56 4.23
CA ALA A 22 8.17 27.72 3.95
C ALA A 22 9.20 27.48 2.83
N ILE A 23 9.75 26.26 2.73
CA ILE A 23 10.72 25.90 1.67
C ILE A 23 9.99 25.65 0.33
N ALA A 24 8.70 25.27 0.37
CA ALA A 24 7.87 25.00 -0.81
C ALA A 24 7.61 26.19 -1.73
N SER A 25 7.79 27.42 -1.25
CA SER A 25 7.64 28.63 -2.05
C SER A 25 8.92 29.04 -2.78
N ALA A 26 10.08 28.47 -2.44
CA ALA A 26 11.38 28.88 -2.97
C ALA A 26 12.01 27.90 -3.97
N ILE A 27 11.55 26.64 -4.02
CA ILE A 27 12.03 25.63 -4.98
C ILE A 27 10.82 25.07 -5.71
N GLY A 28 10.76 25.28 -7.03
CA GLY A 28 9.71 24.71 -7.87
C GLY A 28 9.55 23.20 -7.65
N CYS A 29 8.30 22.79 -7.43
CA CYS A 29 7.78 21.42 -7.25
C CYS A 29 7.81 20.82 -5.82
N PHE A 30 6.91 21.29 -4.95
CA PHE A 30 6.53 20.62 -3.69
C PHE A 30 5.13 19.96 -3.74
N LYS A 31 4.62 19.58 -4.91
CA LYS A 31 3.40 18.76 -5.04
C LYS A 31 3.71 17.28 -5.35
N CYS A 32 4.96 16.86 -5.21
CA CYS A 32 5.41 15.49 -5.46
C CYS A 32 5.29 14.59 -4.22
N TRP A 33 4.09 14.48 -3.63
CA TRP A 33 3.82 13.47 -2.60
C TRP A 33 2.49 12.76 -2.86
N LYS A 34 1.46 13.51 -3.25
CA LYS A 34 0.13 12.97 -3.54
C LYS A 34 0.03 12.29 -4.92
N LEU A 35 0.87 12.66 -5.88
CA LEU A 35 0.90 12.03 -7.22
C LEU A 35 1.79 10.79 -7.30
N GLN A 36 2.76 10.68 -6.39
CA GLN A 36 3.72 9.57 -6.39
C GLN A 36 3.07 8.26 -5.94
N GLN A 37 2.15 8.32 -4.96
CA GLN A 37 1.44 7.12 -4.50
C GLN A 37 0.53 6.52 -5.58
N HIS A 38 -0.20 7.36 -6.34
CA HIS A 38 -1.10 6.86 -7.38
C HIS A 38 -0.33 6.31 -8.60
N HIS A 39 0.69 7.02 -9.07
CA HIS A 39 1.50 6.58 -10.20
C HIS A 39 2.28 5.30 -9.89
N VAL A 40 2.83 5.17 -8.68
CA VAL A 40 3.55 3.96 -8.27
C VAL A 40 2.58 2.78 -8.10
N LEU A 41 1.40 2.98 -7.50
CA LEU A 41 0.38 1.94 -7.40
C LEU A 41 -0.09 1.45 -8.78
N ASP A 42 -0.24 2.35 -9.75
CA ASP A 42 -0.56 1.98 -11.14
C ASP A 42 0.57 1.16 -11.78
N SER A 43 1.83 1.51 -11.52
CA SER A 43 2.99 0.74 -12.01
C SER A 43 3.10 -0.65 -11.37
N GLU A 44 2.86 -0.77 -10.07
CA GLU A 44 2.86 -2.04 -9.34
C GLU A 44 1.71 -2.93 -9.84
N LYS A 45 0.50 -2.36 -10.00
CA LYS A 45 -0.66 -3.05 -10.58
C LYS A 45 -0.34 -3.58 -11.98
N HIS A 46 0.28 -2.76 -12.83
CA HIS A 46 0.65 -3.18 -14.19
C HIS A 46 1.66 -4.33 -14.17
N ALA A 47 2.72 -4.23 -13.37
CA ALA A 47 3.72 -5.28 -13.24
C ALA A 47 3.11 -6.61 -12.75
N LEU A 48 2.17 -6.55 -11.80
CA LEU A 48 1.50 -7.74 -11.28
C LEU A 48 0.54 -8.38 -12.29
N LEU A 49 -0.14 -7.59 -13.13
CA LEU A 49 -0.96 -8.13 -14.22
C LEU A 49 -0.10 -8.77 -15.31
N GLN A 50 1.06 -8.20 -15.62
CA GLN A 50 2.06 -8.83 -16.51
C GLN A 50 2.58 -10.14 -15.90
N PHE A 51 2.91 -10.13 -14.61
CA PHE A 51 3.32 -11.34 -13.88
C PHE A 51 2.25 -12.43 -13.95
N LYS A 52 0.97 -12.09 -13.74
CA LYS A 52 -0.16 -13.02 -13.89
C LYS A 52 -0.23 -13.62 -15.30
N GLN A 53 0.02 -12.86 -16.36
CA GLN A 53 0.01 -13.37 -17.74
C GLN A 53 1.11 -14.40 -18.00
N GLY A 54 2.22 -14.34 -17.25
CA GLY A 54 3.30 -15.32 -17.30
C GLY A 54 3.02 -16.62 -16.56
N LEU A 55 1.90 -16.75 -15.85
CA LEU A 55 1.58 -17.90 -15.01
C LEU A 55 0.36 -18.68 -15.51
N VAL A 56 0.40 -20.01 -15.31
CA VAL A 56 -0.77 -20.88 -15.51
C VAL A 56 -1.53 -21.03 -14.19
N ASP A 57 -2.61 -20.28 -14.04
CA ASP A 57 -3.43 -20.27 -12.82
C ASP A 57 -4.53 -21.35 -12.84
N LYS A 58 -4.16 -22.62 -12.63
CA LYS A 58 -5.12 -23.75 -12.65
C LYS A 58 -6.13 -23.71 -11.49
N SER A 59 -5.72 -23.17 -10.34
CA SER A 59 -6.53 -23.13 -9.11
C SER A 59 -7.36 -21.87 -8.96
N ASN A 60 -7.34 -20.95 -9.95
CA ASN A 60 -7.98 -19.64 -9.85
C ASN A 60 -7.50 -18.83 -8.62
N ALA A 61 -6.25 -19.03 -8.19
CA ALA A 61 -5.66 -18.32 -7.07
C ALA A 61 -5.58 -16.81 -7.35
N LEU A 62 -5.34 -16.44 -8.61
CA LEU A 62 -5.19 -15.06 -9.10
C LEU A 62 -6.49 -14.48 -9.67
N ALA A 63 -7.64 -15.12 -9.43
CA ALA A 63 -8.92 -14.70 -10.01
C ALA A 63 -9.34 -13.28 -9.61
N SER A 64 -8.92 -12.80 -8.44
CA SER A 64 -9.21 -11.42 -7.99
C SER A 64 -8.36 -10.36 -8.66
N TRP A 65 -7.25 -10.74 -9.32
CA TRP A 65 -6.29 -9.81 -9.91
C TRP A 65 -6.86 -9.27 -11.22
N LYS A 66 -7.50 -8.09 -11.14
CA LYS A 66 -8.22 -7.45 -12.24
C LYS A 66 -7.91 -5.95 -12.29
N SER A 67 -7.81 -5.41 -13.50
CA SER A 67 -7.49 -3.99 -13.78
C SER A 67 -8.40 -2.99 -13.10
N GLU A 68 -9.66 -3.35 -12.89
CA GLU A 68 -10.69 -2.44 -12.33
C GLU A 68 -10.57 -2.25 -10.82
N LYS A 69 -9.73 -3.04 -10.14
CA LYS A 69 -9.56 -3.02 -8.68
C LYS A 69 -8.16 -2.59 -8.28
N ASP A 70 -8.07 -1.89 -7.14
CA ASP A 70 -6.79 -1.62 -6.48
C ASP A 70 -6.07 -2.93 -6.16
N CYS A 71 -4.78 -3.03 -6.48
CA CYS A 71 -4.05 -4.28 -6.30
C CYS A 71 -3.94 -4.71 -4.83
N CYS A 72 -3.92 -3.77 -3.88
CA CYS A 72 -3.99 -4.06 -2.44
C CYS A 72 -5.29 -4.75 -2.00
N LYS A 73 -6.32 -4.76 -2.84
CA LYS A 73 -7.59 -5.49 -2.60
C LYS A 73 -7.59 -6.87 -3.26
N TRP A 74 -6.54 -7.24 -3.97
CA TRP A 74 -6.44 -8.58 -4.55
C TRP A 74 -6.09 -9.60 -3.46
N ARG A 75 -6.65 -10.81 -3.60
CA ARG A 75 -6.30 -11.95 -2.77
C ARG A 75 -4.79 -12.21 -2.87
N GLY A 76 -4.18 -12.44 -1.70
CA GLY A 76 -2.77 -12.75 -1.61
C GLY A 76 -1.84 -11.55 -1.71
N ILE A 77 -2.37 -10.31 -1.77
CA ILE A 77 -1.53 -9.10 -1.79
C ILE A 77 -1.61 -8.42 -0.44
N ALA A 78 -0.45 -8.16 0.17
CA ALA A 78 -0.32 -7.26 1.29
C ALA A 78 0.33 -5.95 0.83
N CYS A 79 -0.20 -4.83 1.31
CA CYS A 79 0.38 -3.51 1.08
C CYS A 79 0.79 -2.85 2.40
N ASP A 80 1.82 -2.02 2.34
CA ASP A 80 2.17 -1.13 3.43
C ASP A 80 1.06 -0.08 3.63
N ASN A 81 0.56 0.07 4.85
CA ASN A 81 -0.60 0.90 5.14
C ASN A 81 -0.28 2.42 5.13
N GLN A 82 1.01 2.79 5.13
CA GLN A 82 1.44 4.19 5.13
C GLN A 82 1.72 4.71 3.71
N THR A 83 2.30 3.85 2.86
CA THR A 83 2.77 4.17 1.51
C THR A 83 1.86 3.62 0.41
N GLY A 84 1.13 2.53 0.69
CA GLY A 84 0.28 1.83 -0.27
C GLY A 84 1.02 0.84 -1.17
N HIS A 85 2.32 0.63 -0.96
CA HIS A 85 3.14 -0.26 -1.80
C HIS A 85 2.95 -1.72 -1.48
N VAL A 86 3.08 -2.57 -2.49
CA VAL A 86 2.99 -4.02 -2.33
C VAL A 86 4.22 -4.53 -1.59
N THR A 87 4.00 -5.18 -0.46
CA THR A 87 5.08 -5.71 0.40
C THR A 87 5.13 -7.24 0.41
N SER A 88 4.04 -7.91 0.02
CA SER A 88 4.00 -9.37 -0.04
C SER A 88 3.03 -9.89 -1.09
N LEU A 89 3.40 -11.02 -1.70
CA LEU A 89 2.57 -11.82 -2.60
C LEU A 89 2.48 -13.24 -2.05
N ASP A 90 1.27 -13.72 -1.80
CA ASP A 90 0.97 -15.07 -1.35
C ASP A 90 0.04 -15.77 -2.35
N PHE A 91 0.51 -16.90 -2.88
CA PHE A 91 -0.24 -17.76 -3.80
C PHE A 91 -0.79 -19.01 -3.11
N SER A 92 -0.73 -19.05 -1.78
CA SER A 92 -1.12 -20.20 -0.99
C SER A 92 -2.64 -20.36 -1.08
N PHE A 93 -3.09 -21.34 -1.88
CA PHE A 93 -4.50 -21.66 -1.98
C PHE A 93 -4.95 -22.37 -0.69
N SER A 94 -5.58 -21.64 0.22
CA SER A 94 -6.22 -22.25 1.39
C SER A 94 -7.55 -22.88 0.98
N TYR A 95 -7.54 -24.19 0.72
CA TYR A 95 -8.75 -25.01 0.53
C TYR A 95 -9.74 -24.89 1.72
N ASN A 96 -9.28 -24.45 2.89
CA ASN A 96 -10.08 -24.35 4.10
C ASN A 96 -11.14 -23.24 4.07
N ALA A 97 -10.96 -22.20 3.24
CA ALA A 97 -11.94 -21.10 3.16
C ALA A 97 -13.25 -21.50 2.44
N TYR A 98 -13.20 -22.49 1.54
CA TYR A 98 -14.41 -23.03 0.88
C TYR A 98 -15.15 -24.04 1.77
N PHE A 99 -14.41 -24.85 2.52
CA PHE A 99 -15.00 -25.89 3.37
C PHE A 99 -15.78 -25.31 4.57
N ASN A 100 -15.33 -24.18 5.14
CA ASN A 100 -16.05 -23.48 6.22
C ASN A 100 -17.33 -22.75 5.77
N SER A 101 -17.68 -22.75 4.48
CA SER A 101 -18.91 -22.13 3.97
C SER A 101 -19.99 -23.14 3.58
N THR A 102 -19.74 -24.45 3.70
CA THR A 102 -20.69 -25.51 3.27
C THR A 102 -21.24 -26.34 4.44
N GLU A 103 -21.00 -25.94 5.68
CA GLU A 103 -21.67 -26.48 6.87
C GLU A 103 -22.66 -25.46 7.45
N VAL A 104 -23.70 -25.12 6.69
CA VAL A 104 -24.99 -24.71 7.26
C VAL A 104 -26.07 -25.43 6.46
N LEU A 105 -26.64 -26.45 7.09
CA LEU A 105 -27.77 -27.25 6.63
C LEU A 105 -29.07 -26.45 6.82
#